data_AF-A0A5B1BEF4-F1
#
_entry.id   AF-A0A5B1BEF4-F1
#
_cell.length_a   1.000
_cell.length_b   1.000
_cell.length_c   1.000
_cell.angle_alpha   90.00
_cell.angle_beta   90.00
_cell.angle_gamma   90.00
#
_symmetry.space_group_name_H-M   'P 1'
#
loop_
_entity.id
_entity.type
_entity.pdbx_description
1 polymer ?
#
loop_
_entity_poly.entity_id
_entity_poly.type
_entity_poly.pdbx_seq_one_letter_code
_entity_poly.pdbx_strand_id
1 'polypeptide(L)'
;RGEVMAYEQVTLYGLPLVARRRVGYARAEPAVARELFIRHALVEGHWQTRHHFFRDNARLRAELEKLEERARRRDLLVGDDDVFAFYDVRIPADVVSARRFDAWWKRQRHQTPDLLTFDRDDLLRTDDDDADRPDTWQTGDVALDLTYRFEPGAADDGVTVHVPIDVLARLGGDEFAWQVPALREELVTALIRSLPKELRRNFIPAPDTARAVLARIDPDSEPLLAALQRELRRGTGVLVPVDAFELNKLPSHLRVTFAVESADGAEIARGKNLQALQQQLTTRTRHAVAQAVAGELERTELRNWPEDLDELPRVVERTVGGRAVQGFPAFVAAGRAVELRMFATAAEQDRAMAPGMRRLLRLSVTSPVKAVERQLGPRTRLALGANPDGSLSALLDDCADAAVDALAPAPVWTRQEFAVLRSRVGGALVSTTVDIVGRVEKALSAAQEVQLVLPAQPPPAQAKAIADVGAQLSRLLPPGFVTATGYAHLADLTRYLTAIRRRLDRLPYAIEADRERMQRVQAVQHAYDELVHALPSVRATIADVRGIARQLEELRVSLWAQQLGTPRPVSEQRIYRAIDAMRSSTSTG
;
A
#
# COMPACT_ATOMS: atom_id res chain seq x y z
N ARG A 1 3.55 6.94 -52.61
CA ARG A 1 3.75 8.39 -52.81
C ARG A 1 4.83 8.96 -51.89
N GLY A 2 5.21 8.28 -50.79
CA GLY A 2 6.31 8.71 -49.93
C GLY A 2 6.07 10.10 -49.32
N GLU A 3 4.82 10.44 -49.07
CA GLU A 3 4.40 11.74 -48.54
C GLU A 3 3.32 11.48 -47.48
N VAL A 4 3.28 12.31 -46.45
CA VAL A 4 2.26 12.24 -45.41
C VAL A 4 0.92 12.65 -45.98
N MET A 5 -0.10 11.83 -45.78
CA MET A 5 -1.44 12.05 -46.32
C MET A 5 -2.42 12.31 -45.18
N ALA A 6 -3.31 13.29 -45.38
CA ALA A 6 -4.39 13.59 -44.46
C ALA A 6 -5.75 13.56 -45.19
N TYR A 7 -6.82 13.47 -44.42
CA TYR A 7 -8.17 13.72 -44.90
C TYR A 7 -8.58 15.14 -44.54
N GLU A 8 -8.93 15.92 -45.57
CA GLU A 8 -9.38 17.31 -45.45
C GLU A 8 -10.91 17.36 -45.54
N GLN A 9 -11.51 18.11 -44.61
CA GLN A 9 -12.91 18.51 -44.64
C GLN A 9 -12.97 20.02 -44.85
N VAL A 10 -13.67 20.47 -45.90
CA VAL A 10 -13.87 21.89 -46.20
C VAL A 10 -15.31 22.25 -45.87
N THR A 11 -15.51 23.23 -45.00
CA THR A 11 -16.84 23.72 -44.60
C THR A 11 -17.00 25.18 -44.95
N LEU A 12 -18.18 25.58 -45.42
CA LEU A 12 -18.56 26.98 -45.60
C LEU A 12 -19.84 27.24 -44.80
N TYR A 13 -19.80 28.21 -43.88
CA TYR A 13 -20.89 28.53 -42.95
C TYR A 13 -21.44 27.30 -42.19
N GLY A 14 -20.56 26.38 -41.77
CA GLY A 14 -20.94 25.16 -41.05
C GLY A 14 -21.49 24.03 -41.93
N LEU A 15 -21.66 24.24 -43.24
CA LEU A 15 -22.06 23.20 -44.19
C LEU A 15 -20.82 22.56 -44.84
N PRO A 16 -20.70 21.23 -44.85
CA PRO A 16 -19.58 20.54 -45.48
C PRO A 16 -19.67 20.65 -47.00
N LEU A 17 -18.75 21.41 -47.61
CA LEU A 17 -18.55 21.48 -49.07
C LEU A 17 -17.76 20.27 -49.58
N VAL A 18 -16.80 19.80 -48.78
CA VAL A 18 -16.01 18.60 -49.05
C VAL A 18 -15.97 17.80 -47.76
N ALA A 19 -16.61 16.63 -47.75
CA ALA A 19 -16.71 15.82 -46.53
C ALA A 19 -15.39 15.12 -46.16
N ARG A 20 -14.67 14.59 -47.16
CA ARG A 20 -13.44 13.81 -46.93
C ARG A 20 -12.58 13.71 -48.19
N ARG A 21 -11.68 14.67 -48.41
CA ARG A 21 -10.73 14.64 -49.53
C ARG A 21 -9.34 14.24 -49.04
N ARG A 22 -8.73 13.23 -49.66
CA ARG A 22 -7.35 12.84 -49.34
C ARG A 22 -6.39 13.85 -49.96
N VAL A 23 -5.61 14.53 -49.14
CA VAL A 23 -4.64 15.57 -49.57
C VAL A 23 -3.26 15.31 -48.96
N GLY A 24 -2.22 15.88 -49.57
CA GLY A 24 -0.87 15.87 -48.99
C GLY A 24 -0.81 16.82 -47.80
N TYR A 25 -0.43 16.31 -46.64
CA TYR A 25 -0.50 17.03 -45.36
C TYR A 25 0.48 18.21 -45.28
N ALA A 26 1.62 18.11 -45.98
CA ALA A 26 2.64 19.15 -46.03
C ALA A 26 2.16 20.51 -46.60
N ARG A 27 1.00 20.56 -47.27
CA ARG A 27 0.39 21.82 -47.73
C ARG A 27 -0.20 22.64 -46.60
N ALA A 28 -0.61 21.99 -45.52
CA ALA A 28 -1.17 22.63 -44.34
C ALA A 28 -0.09 22.81 -43.26
N GLU A 29 0.60 21.71 -42.92
CA GLU A 29 1.57 21.67 -41.82
C GLU A 29 2.90 21.06 -42.31
N PRO A 30 3.80 21.85 -42.93
CA PRO A 30 5.03 21.33 -43.50
C PRO A 30 6.00 20.79 -42.44
N ALA A 31 6.07 21.41 -41.26
CA ALA A 31 6.93 20.97 -40.15
C ALA A 31 6.50 19.59 -39.63
N VAL A 32 5.22 19.42 -39.30
CA VAL A 32 4.67 18.15 -38.82
C VAL A 32 4.76 17.06 -39.90
N ALA A 33 4.51 17.41 -41.16
CA ALA A 33 4.66 16.46 -42.27
C ALA A 33 6.12 15.98 -42.44
N ARG A 34 7.11 16.85 -42.18
CA ARG A 34 8.53 16.45 -42.18
C ARG A 34 8.85 15.54 -41.01
N GLU A 35 8.41 15.88 -39.79
CA GLU A 35 8.60 15.04 -38.61
C GLU A 35 8.07 13.63 -38.84
N LEU A 36 6.80 13.53 -39.26
CA LEU A 36 6.15 12.26 -39.58
C LEU A 36 6.83 11.52 -40.73
N PHE A 37 7.36 12.25 -41.72
CA PHE A 37 8.16 11.63 -42.77
C PHE A 37 9.43 10.99 -42.19
N ILE A 38 10.21 11.71 -41.38
CA ILE A 38 11.44 11.16 -40.79
C ILE A 38 11.13 9.95 -39.88
N ARG A 39 10.18 10.09 -38.95
CA ARG A 39 9.79 9.00 -38.02
C ARG A 39 9.34 7.75 -38.77
N HIS A 40 8.33 7.85 -39.62
CA HIS A 40 7.79 6.66 -40.27
C HIS A 40 8.70 6.15 -41.39
N ALA A 41 9.28 7.02 -42.21
CA ALA A 41 10.07 6.59 -43.37
C ALA A 41 11.46 6.09 -42.98
N LEU A 42 12.18 6.85 -42.14
CA LEU A 42 13.60 6.64 -41.88
C LEU A 42 13.87 5.89 -40.58
N VAL A 43 13.09 6.15 -39.53
CA VAL A 43 13.27 5.50 -38.22
C VAL A 43 12.58 4.13 -38.18
N GLU A 44 11.28 4.09 -38.45
CA GLU A 44 10.46 2.86 -38.44
C GLU A 44 10.66 2.00 -39.71
N GLY A 45 11.29 2.58 -40.75
CA GLY A 45 11.61 1.87 -41.98
C GLY A 45 10.44 1.66 -42.94
N HIS A 46 9.33 2.41 -42.82
CA HIS A 46 8.16 2.32 -43.71
C HIS A 46 8.38 2.93 -45.11
N TRP A 47 9.63 3.11 -45.53
CA TRP A 47 9.99 3.63 -46.84
C TRP A 47 10.85 2.65 -47.65
N GLN A 48 10.32 2.23 -48.79
CA GLN A 48 11.04 1.42 -49.75
C GLN A 48 11.96 2.31 -50.60
N THR A 49 13.27 2.20 -50.35
CA THR A 49 14.30 2.97 -51.06
C THR A 49 15.49 2.10 -51.47
N ARG A 50 16.32 2.62 -52.39
CA ARG A 50 17.58 1.99 -52.85
C ARG A 50 18.82 2.72 -52.36
N HIS A 51 18.67 3.64 -51.40
CA HIS A 51 19.82 4.36 -50.83
C HIS A 51 20.67 3.41 -49.98
N HIS A 52 22.00 3.47 -50.15
CA HIS A 52 22.93 2.58 -49.47
C HIS A 52 22.93 2.81 -47.95
N PHE A 53 23.03 4.07 -47.50
CA PHE A 53 23.01 4.42 -46.07
C PHE A 53 21.83 3.78 -45.34
N PHE A 54 20.64 3.76 -45.96
CA PHE A 54 19.43 3.22 -45.33
C PHE A 54 19.53 1.70 -45.09
N ARG A 55 20.10 0.97 -46.05
CA ARG A 55 20.35 -0.47 -45.90
C ARG A 55 21.48 -0.74 -44.90
N ASP A 56 22.52 0.07 -44.94
CA ASP A 56 23.70 -0.11 -44.11
C ASP A 56 23.37 0.21 -42.63
N ASN A 57 22.59 1.27 -42.39
CA ASN A 57 22.00 1.60 -41.08
C ASN A 57 21.08 0.50 -40.55
N ALA A 58 20.18 -0.02 -41.39
CA ALA A 58 19.29 -1.12 -41.00
C ALA A 58 20.08 -2.39 -40.62
N ARG A 59 21.19 -2.66 -41.32
CA ARG A 59 22.08 -3.77 -40.97
C ARG A 59 22.79 -3.54 -39.64
N LEU A 60 23.36 -2.34 -39.44
CA LEU A 60 24.06 -2.01 -38.21
C LEU A 60 23.13 -2.11 -36.99
N ARG A 61 21.92 -1.55 -37.07
CA ARG A 61 20.90 -1.69 -36.02
C ARG A 61 20.60 -3.16 -35.71
N ALA A 62 20.35 -3.98 -36.72
CA ALA A 62 20.09 -5.42 -36.54
C ALA A 62 21.30 -6.21 -35.99
N GLU A 63 22.54 -5.78 -36.27
CA GLU A 63 23.74 -6.38 -35.70
C GLU A 63 23.89 -6.02 -34.22
N LEU A 64 23.60 -4.77 -33.85
CA LEU A 64 23.64 -4.29 -32.49
C LEU A 64 22.52 -4.87 -31.62
N GLU A 65 21.30 -5.00 -32.14
CA GLU A 65 20.18 -5.66 -31.43
C GLU A 65 20.52 -7.11 -31.07
N LYS A 66 21.22 -7.83 -31.96
CA LYS A 66 21.70 -9.20 -31.67
C LYS A 66 22.78 -9.23 -30.60
N LEU A 67 23.57 -8.16 -30.47
CA LEU A 67 24.58 -8.04 -29.43
C LEU A 67 23.92 -7.80 -28.06
N GLU A 68 22.90 -6.96 -27.99
CA GLU A 68 22.06 -6.78 -26.78
C GLU A 68 21.43 -8.09 -26.32
N GLU A 69 20.81 -8.82 -27.25
CA GLU A 69 20.18 -10.11 -26.94
C GLU A 69 21.18 -11.13 -26.38
N ARG A 70 22.41 -11.16 -26.94
CA ARG A 70 23.49 -12.04 -26.46
C ARG A 70 24.06 -11.61 -25.11
N ALA A 71 24.18 -10.30 -24.88
CA ALA A 71 24.64 -9.74 -23.61
C ALA A 71 23.57 -9.80 -22.52
N ARG A 72 22.31 -10.09 -22.87
CA ARG A 72 21.13 -10.00 -21.99
C ARG A 72 20.97 -8.63 -21.33
N ARG A 73 21.45 -7.59 -22.01
CA ARG A 73 21.41 -6.18 -21.58
C ARG A 73 20.67 -5.42 -22.69
N ARG A 74 19.45 -4.97 -22.41
CA ARG A 74 18.47 -4.43 -23.40
C ARG A 74 18.45 -2.90 -23.45
N ASP A 75 19.53 -2.30 -22.97
CA ASP A 75 19.69 -0.89 -22.65
C ASP A 75 20.99 -0.32 -23.24
N LEU A 76 21.65 -1.03 -24.15
CA LEU A 76 22.90 -0.57 -24.77
C LEU A 76 22.65 0.37 -25.97
N LEU A 77 21.47 0.28 -26.59
CA LEU A 77 21.15 1.05 -27.79
C LEU A 77 20.28 2.28 -27.51
N VAL A 78 20.53 3.32 -28.29
CA VAL A 78 19.71 4.55 -28.30
C VAL A 78 18.30 4.26 -28.85
N GLY A 79 17.33 5.06 -28.43
CA GLY A 79 15.94 4.89 -28.80
C GLY A 79 15.60 5.46 -30.18
N ASP A 80 14.37 5.21 -30.65
CA ASP A 80 13.88 5.75 -31.92
C ASP A 80 13.85 7.29 -31.96
N ASP A 81 13.73 7.96 -30.81
CA ASP A 81 13.81 9.43 -30.73
C ASP A 81 15.23 9.97 -30.97
N ASP A 82 16.26 9.24 -30.55
CA ASP A 82 17.66 9.61 -30.78
C ASP A 82 18.03 9.40 -32.26
N VAL A 83 17.56 8.29 -32.83
CA VAL A 83 17.61 8.01 -34.27
C VAL A 83 16.88 9.12 -35.06
N PHE A 84 15.72 9.58 -34.57
CA PHE A 84 15.02 10.72 -35.16
C PHE A 84 15.85 12.00 -35.08
N ALA A 85 16.40 12.35 -33.91
CA ALA A 85 17.20 13.56 -33.72
C ALA A 85 18.44 13.59 -34.63
N PHE A 86 19.09 12.43 -34.81
CA PHE A 86 20.20 12.27 -35.75
C PHE A 86 19.81 12.72 -37.16
N TYR A 87 18.67 12.25 -37.66
CA TYR A 87 18.15 12.62 -38.98
C TYR A 87 17.65 14.07 -39.02
N ASP A 88 16.98 14.53 -37.97
CA ASP A 88 16.35 15.84 -37.89
C ASP A 88 17.35 16.99 -38.06
N VAL A 89 18.49 16.91 -37.38
CA VAL A 89 19.55 17.93 -37.48
C VAL A 89 20.20 17.97 -38.87
N ARG A 90 20.21 16.85 -39.58
CA ARG A 90 20.95 16.67 -40.85
C ARG A 90 20.10 16.87 -42.09
N ILE A 91 18.79 16.58 -42.01
CA ILE A 91 17.86 16.69 -43.14
C ILE A 91 17.26 18.09 -43.19
N PRO A 92 17.37 18.83 -44.30
CA PRO A 92 16.80 20.17 -44.43
C PRO A 92 15.30 20.25 -44.18
N ALA A 93 14.85 21.41 -43.69
CA ALA A 93 13.45 21.65 -43.32
C ALA A 93 12.45 21.52 -44.49
N ASP A 94 12.90 21.68 -45.74
CA ASP A 94 12.04 21.59 -46.94
C ASP A 94 11.81 20.14 -47.41
N VAL A 95 12.48 19.15 -46.82
CA VAL A 95 12.36 17.73 -47.15
C VAL A 95 11.15 17.10 -46.44
N VAL A 96 9.97 17.27 -47.04
CA VAL A 96 8.68 16.79 -46.50
C VAL A 96 8.15 15.50 -47.16
N SER A 97 8.91 14.93 -48.10
CA SER A 97 8.51 13.73 -48.84
C SER A 97 9.70 13.02 -49.48
N ALA A 98 9.53 11.74 -49.81
CA ALA A 98 10.52 10.93 -50.49
C ALA A 98 11.03 11.58 -51.80
N ARG A 99 10.14 12.21 -52.58
CA ARG A 99 10.56 12.90 -53.81
C ARG A 99 11.50 14.08 -53.52
N ARG A 100 11.21 14.86 -52.47
CA ARG A 100 12.07 15.97 -52.06
C ARG A 100 13.38 15.47 -51.44
N PHE A 101 13.28 14.40 -50.66
CA PHE A 101 14.44 13.71 -50.09
C PHE A 101 15.37 13.23 -51.20
N ASP A 102 14.87 12.51 -52.21
CA ASP A 102 15.67 11.98 -53.32
C ASP A 102 16.35 13.11 -54.12
N ALA A 103 15.67 14.25 -54.31
CA ALA A 103 16.22 15.40 -55.02
C ALA A 103 17.32 16.12 -54.22
N TRP A 104 17.17 16.21 -52.89
CA TRP A 104 18.20 16.72 -51.99
C TRP A 104 19.38 15.76 -51.90
N TRP A 105 19.12 14.49 -51.59
CA TRP A 105 20.13 13.45 -51.41
C TRP A 105 20.97 13.21 -52.66
N LYS A 106 20.38 13.35 -53.86
CA LYS A 106 21.12 13.25 -55.14
C LYS A 106 22.30 14.21 -55.24
N ARG A 107 22.19 15.40 -54.64
CA ARG A 107 23.24 16.42 -54.59
C ARG A 107 24.11 16.24 -53.34
N GLN A 108 23.48 16.06 -52.17
CA GLN A 108 24.18 15.99 -50.89
C GLN A 108 25.18 14.83 -50.82
N ARG A 109 24.82 13.66 -51.33
CA ARG A 109 25.67 12.46 -51.29
C ARG A 109 27.01 12.60 -52.05
N HIS A 110 27.16 13.60 -52.93
CA HIS A 110 28.42 13.87 -53.63
C HIS A 110 29.33 14.80 -52.82
N GLN A 111 28.77 15.53 -51.86
CA GLN A 111 29.52 16.41 -50.95
C GLN A 111 29.87 15.67 -49.66
N THR A 112 28.91 14.94 -49.10
CA THR A 112 29.05 14.20 -47.85
C THR A 112 28.31 12.86 -47.98
N PRO A 113 28.96 11.82 -48.54
CA PRO A 113 28.30 10.54 -48.81
C PRO A 113 27.78 9.85 -47.55
N ASP A 114 28.51 9.98 -46.43
CA ASP A 114 28.20 9.30 -45.17
C ASP A 114 27.36 10.15 -44.21
N LEU A 115 26.81 11.30 -44.67
CA LEU A 115 26.08 12.23 -43.80
C LEU A 115 24.96 11.55 -42.99
N LEU A 116 24.29 10.56 -43.58
CA LEU A 116 23.15 9.86 -42.98
C LEU A 116 23.48 8.42 -42.60
N THR A 117 24.74 8.00 -42.71
CA THR A 117 25.17 6.65 -42.31
C THR A 117 25.48 6.68 -40.81
N PHE A 118 24.95 5.73 -40.05
CA PHE A 118 25.27 5.58 -38.63
C PHE A 118 26.65 4.97 -38.46
N ASP A 119 27.43 5.52 -37.54
CA ASP A 119 28.51 4.81 -36.89
C ASP A 119 28.00 4.05 -35.66
N ARG A 120 28.82 3.16 -35.11
CA ARG A 120 28.45 2.38 -33.93
C ARG A 120 28.16 3.29 -32.73
N ASP A 121 28.96 4.34 -32.56
CA ASP A 121 28.83 5.28 -31.44
C ASP A 121 27.57 6.14 -31.56
N ASP A 122 27.00 6.34 -32.76
CA ASP A 122 25.72 7.04 -32.94
C ASP A 122 24.51 6.22 -32.45
N LEU A 123 24.69 4.90 -32.27
CA LEU A 123 23.64 3.97 -31.88
C LEU A 123 23.83 3.40 -30.46
N LEU A 124 24.99 3.60 -29.85
CA LEU A 124 25.27 3.22 -28.47
C LEU A 124 24.94 4.38 -27.52
N ARG A 125 24.42 4.05 -26.34
CA ARG A 125 24.21 5.06 -25.30
C ARG A 125 25.52 5.59 -24.75
N THR A 126 25.50 6.86 -24.39
CA THR A 126 26.63 7.58 -23.77
C THR A 126 26.39 7.76 -22.26
N ASP A 127 27.44 8.09 -21.50
CA ASP A 127 27.35 8.26 -20.04
C ASP A 127 26.30 9.31 -19.61
N ASP A 128 26.03 10.33 -20.44
CA ASP A 128 24.98 11.33 -20.17
C ASP A 128 23.55 10.73 -20.29
N ASP A 129 23.36 9.72 -21.14
CA ASP A 129 22.08 9.02 -21.29
C ASP A 129 21.76 8.12 -20.08
N ASP A 130 22.79 7.63 -19.39
CA ASP A 130 22.65 6.75 -18.21
C ASP A 130 22.15 7.51 -16.98
N ALA A 131 22.45 8.81 -16.87
CA ALA A 131 21.93 9.64 -15.78
C ALA A 131 20.40 9.82 -15.88
N ASP A 132 19.86 9.95 -17.10
CA ASP A 132 18.43 10.18 -17.32
C ASP A 132 17.60 8.88 -17.39
N ARG A 133 18.21 7.75 -17.81
CA ARG A 133 17.61 6.41 -17.69
C ARG A 133 18.60 5.43 -17.06
N PRO A 134 18.67 5.37 -15.72
CA PRO A 134 19.64 4.55 -15.01
C PRO A 134 19.34 3.06 -15.12
N ASP A 135 20.36 2.21 -15.05
CA ASP A 135 20.17 0.75 -15.05
C ASP A 135 19.70 0.22 -13.68
N THR A 136 19.85 1.03 -12.63
CA THR A 136 19.47 0.65 -11.28
C THR A 136 18.70 1.77 -10.59
N TRP A 137 17.73 1.37 -9.77
CA TRP A 137 17.01 2.24 -8.85
C TRP A 137 17.56 2.04 -7.45
N GLN A 138 18.09 3.11 -6.85
CA GLN A 138 18.52 3.08 -5.46
C GLN A 138 17.36 3.46 -4.54
N THR A 139 17.00 2.56 -3.63
CA THR A 139 15.98 2.79 -2.60
C THR A 139 16.55 2.35 -1.25
N GLY A 140 16.83 3.33 -0.39
CA GLY A 140 17.58 3.11 0.85
C GLY A 140 18.91 2.40 0.62
N ASP A 141 19.05 1.21 1.21
CA ASP A 141 20.20 0.32 1.15
C ASP A 141 20.15 -0.71 0.01
N VAL A 142 19.13 -0.66 -0.86
CA VAL A 142 18.89 -1.64 -1.92
C VAL A 142 19.03 -0.98 -3.30
N ALA A 143 19.83 -1.61 -4.16
CA ALA A 143 19.86 -1.35 -5.60
C ALA A 143 18.96 -2.37 -6.31
N LEU A 144 18.03 -1.88 -7.12
CA LEU A 144 17.07 -2.68 -7.90
C LEU A 144 17.31 -2.50 -9.38
N ASP A 145 17.39 -3.58 -10.15
CA ASP A 145 17.63 -3.48 -11.59
C ASP A 145 16.42 -2.89 -12.32
N LEU A 146 16.68 -2.11 -13.36
CA LEU A 146 15.67 -1.48 -14.22
C LEU A 146 15.72 -2.06 -15.63
N THR A 147 14.55 -2.29 -16.22
CA THR A 147 14.41 -2.56 -17.65
C THR A 147 13.41 -1.61 -18.29
N TYR A 148 13.69 -1.25 -19.54
CA TYR A 148 12.91 -0.29 -20.30
C TYR A 148 12.27 -0.97 -21.50
N ARG A 149 10.98 -0.76 -21.71
CA ARG A 149 10.28 -1.21 -22.93
C ARG A 149 9.32 -0.12 -23.38
N PHE A 150 9.42 0.27 -24.65
CA PHE A 150 8.54 1.28 -25.23
C PHE A 150 7.67 0.62 -26.30
N GLU A 151 6.61 -0.04 -25.85
CA GLU A 151 5.71 -0.78 -26.73
C GLU A 151 4.26 -0.56 -26.27
N PRO A 152 3.56 0.43 -26.86
CA PRO A 152 2.21 0.78 -26.44
C PRO A 152 1.26 -0.43 -26.42
N GLY A 153 0.74 -0.74 -25.23
CA GLY A 153 -0.18 -1.86 -25.00
C GLY A 153 0.47 -3.13 -24.43
N ALA A 154 1.79 -3.20 -24.33
CA ALA A 154 2.48 -4.25 -23.57
C ALA A 154 2.26 -4.09 -22.05
N ALA A 155 2.30 -5.20 -21.31
CA ALA A 155 2.09 -5.17 -19.86
C ALA A 155 3.23 -4.47 -19.09
N ASP A 156 4.45 -4.52 -19.63
CA ASP A 156 5.68 -3.85 -19.19
C ASP A 156 6.04 -2.61 -20.00
N ASP A 157 5.08 -2.07 -20.75
CA ASP A 157 5.25 -0.76 -21.37
C ASP A 157 5.62 0.28 -20.28
N GLY A 158 6.75 0.98 -20.51
CA GLY A 158 7.42 1.89 -19.59
C GLY A 158 8.65 1.30 -18.90
N VAL A 159 8.80 1.67 -17.63
CA VAL A 159 9.90 1.24 -16.75
C VAL A 159 9.43 0.05 -15.92
N THR A 160 10.25 -1.00 -15.88
CA THR A 160 10.07 -2.16 -15.00
C THR A 160 11.20 -2.21 -13.96
N VAL A 161 10.82 -2.24 -12.69
CA VAL A 161 11.71 -2.44 -11.54
C VAL A 161 11.71 -3.92 -11.17
N HIS A 162 12.89 -4.54 -11.16
CA HIS A 162 13.09 -5.92 -10.75
C HIS A 162 13.28 -5.98 -9.24
N VAL A 163 12.34 -6.61 -8.55
CA VAL A 163 12.24 -6.63 -7.09
C VAL A 163 12.48 -8.03 -6.56
N PRO A 164 13.61 -8.30 -5.90
CA PRO A 164 13.82 -9.54 -5.17
C PRO A 164 12.77 -9.72 -4.06
N ILE A 165 12.23 -10.94 -3.93
CA ILE A 165 11.11 -11.20 -3.01
C ILE A 165 11.45 -10.97 -1.53
N ASP A 166 12.72 -11.07 -1.15
CA ASP A 166 13.26 -10.86 0.20
C ASP A 166 13.34 -9.38 0.60
N VAL A 167 13.35 -8.45 -0.36
CA VAL A 167 13.31 -6.99 -0.10
C VAL A 167 11.92 -6.38 -0.31
N LEU A 168 11.00 -7.09 -0.96
CA LEU A 168 9.67 -6.60 -1.36
C LEU A 168 8.90 -5.91 -0.21
N ALA A 169 8.92 -6.47 1.00
CA ALA A 169 8.16 -5.94 2.14
C ALA A 169 8.73 -4.63 2.72
N ARG A 170 9.97 -4.27 2.36
CA ARG A 170 10.66 -3.06 2.83
C ARG A 170 10.45 -1.87 1.89
N LEU A 171 10.05 -2.12 0.65
CA LEU A 171 9.92 -1.07 -0.36
C LEU A 171 8.73 -0.15 -0.09
N GLY A 172 8.99 1.16 -0.10
CA GLY A 172 7.98 2.21 -0.09
C GLY A 172 7.48 2.52 -1.51
N GLY A 173 6.21 2.93 -1.64
CA GLY A 173 5.63 3.27 -2.95
C GLY A 173 5.96 4.66 -3.47
N ASP A 174 6.28 5.60 -2.57
CA ASP A 174 6.35 7.03 -2.88
C ASP A 174 7.55 7.41 -3.75
N GLU A 175 8.68 6.74 -3.56
CA GLU A 175 9.91 6.98 -4.34
C GLU A 175 9.67 6.65 -5.82
N PHE A 176 9.07 5.50 -6.11
CA PHE A 176 8.77 5.08 -7.49
C PHE A 176 7.73 5.97 -8.18
N ALA A 177 6.92 6.72 -7.42
CA ALA A 177 5.96 7.67 -7.99
C ALA A 177 6.67 8.80 -8.77
N TRP A 178 7.94 9.09 -8.47
CA TRP A 178 8.73 10.09 -9.18
C TRP A 178 9.17 9.68 -10.57
N GLN A 179 9.14 8.39 -10.91
CA GLN A 179 9.72 7.86 -12.15
C GLN A 179 11.22 8.18 -12.33
N VAL A 180 11.80 7.57 -13.35
CA VAL A 180 13.16 7.88 -13.80
C VAL A 180 13.24 9.30 -14.35
N PRO A 181 14.40 9.99 -14.27
CA PRO A 181 14.52 11.39 -14.68
C PRO A 181 13.98 11.69 -16.08
N ALA A 182 14.27 10.82 -17.07
CA ALA A 182 13.81 10.96 -18.45
C ALA A 182 12.28 11.05 -18.62
N LEU A 183 11.49 10.49 -17.70
CA LEU A 183 10.02 10.46 -17.79
C LEU A 183 9.33 11.48 -16.88
N ARG A 184 10.07 12.23 -16.07
CA ARG A 184 9.50 13.14 -15.06
C ARG A 184 8.68 14.27 -15.67
N GLU A 185 9.19 14.92 -16.72
CA GLU A 185 8.45 16.01 -17.38
C GLU A 185 7.14 15.53 -17.99
N GLU A 186 7.16 14.38 -18.67
CA GLU A 186 5.97 13.78 -19.24
C GLU A 186 4.97 13.36 -18.15
N LEU A 187 5.46 12.74 -17.07
CA LEU A 187 4.65 12.35 -15.92
C LEU A 187 3.95 13.55 -15.29
N VAL A 188 4.68 14.62 -14.96
CA VAL A 188 4.10 15.81 -14.35
C VAL A 188 3.12 16.49 -15.30
N THR A 189 3.43 16.54 -16.59
CA THR A 189 2.51 17.07 -17.61
C THR A 189 1.22 16.25 -17.67
N ALA A 190 1.31 14.92 -17.63
CA ALA A 190 0.16 14.02 -17.63
C ALA A 190 -0.67 14.15 -16.35
N LEU A 191 -0.01 14.30 -15.19
CA LEU A 191 -0.66 14.56 -13.91
C LEU A 191 -1.46 15.88 -13.93
N ILE A 192 -0.89 16.97 -14.45
CA ILE A 192 -1.61 18.25 -14.61
C ILE A 192 -2.82 18.08 -15.56
N ARG A 193 -2.65 17.32 -16.65
CA ARG A 193 -3.74 17.04 -17.60
C ARG A 193 -4.86 16.19 -17.00
N SER A 194 -4.54 15.33 -16.03
CA SER A 194 -5.47 14.44 -15.34
C SER A 194 -6.44 15.18 -14.40
N LEU A 195 -6.06 16.39 -13.96
CA LEU A 195 -6.85 17.21 -13.02
C LEU A 195 -8.26 17.53 -13.56
N PRO A 196 -9.26 17.69 -12.66
CA PRO A 196 -10.58 18.21 -13.00
C PRO A 196 -10.49 19.52 -13.78
N LYS A 197 -11.43 19.72 -14.73
CA LYS A 197 -11.43 20.87 -15.66
C LYS A 197 -11.29 22.22 -14.95
N GLU A 198 -11.92 22.38 -13.79
CA GLU A 198 -11.93 23.62 -13.00
C GLU A 198 -10.58 23.96 -12.38
N LEU A 199 -9.77 22.95 -12.06
CA LEU A 199 -8.41 23.11 -11.54
C LEU A 199 -7.41 23.22 -12.68
N ARG A 200 -7.53 22.36 -13.70
CA ARG A 200 -6.61 22.30 -14.85
C ARG A 200 -6.47 23.61 -15.62
N ARG A 201 -7.55 24.40 -15.73
CA ARG A 201 -7.53 25.70 -16.44
C ARG A 201 -6.53 26.71 -15.89
N ASN A 202 -6.08 26.55 -14.64
CA ASN A 202 -5.10 27.43 -14.00
C ASN A 202 -3.64 27.10 -14.38
N PHE A 203 -3.41 25.99 -15.09
CA PHE A 203 -2.09 25.43 -15.37
C PHE A 203 -1.87 25.21 -16.88
N ILE A 204 -2.39 26.15 -17.70
CA ILE A 204 -2.25 26.11 -19.15
C ILE A 204 -1.21 27.15 -19.57
N PRO A 205 -0.16 26.78 -20.34
CA PRO A 205 0.13 25.44 -20.88
C PRO A 205 0.67 24.44 -19.85
N ALA A 206 0.20 23.20 -19.90
CA ALA A 206 0.61 22.15 -18.96
C ALA A 206 2.11 21.80 -19.02
N PRO A 207 2.75 21.69 -20.21
CA PRO A 207 4.19 21.40 -20.29
C PRO A 207 5.05 22.52 -19.66
N ASP A 208 4.67 23.79 -19.86
CA ASP A 208 5.39 24.92 -19.29
C ASP A 208 5.29 24.93 -17.77
N THR A 209 4.11 24.61 -17.25
CA THR A 209 3.89 24.48 -15.81
C THR A 209 4.71 23.31 -15.25
N ALA A 210 4.74 22.16 -15.93
CA ALA A 210 5.52 20.99 -15.52
C ALA A 210 7.01 21.33 -15.40
N ARG A 211 7.61 21.95 -16.43
CA ARG A 211 9.01 22.39 -16.41
C ARG A 211 9.30 23.39 -15.29
N ALA A 212 8.41 24.36 -15.07
CA ALA A 212 8.58 25.35 -14.01
C ALA A 212 8.52 24.75 -12.59
N VAL A 213 7.68 23.73 -12.40
CA VAL A 213 7.55 23.02 -11.11
C VAL A 213 8.73 22.08 -10.89
N LEU A 214 9.14 21.32 -11.90
CA LEU A 214 10.28 20.39 -11.82
C LEU A 214 11.60 21.09 -11.46
N ALA A 215 11.79 22.33 -11.90
CA ALA A 215 12.96 23.13 -11.53
C ALA A 215 13.00 23.55 -10.03
N ARG A 216 11.96 23.23 -9.24
CA ARG A 216 11.79 23.70 -7.84
C ARG A 216 11.45 22.59 -6.85
N ILE A 217 11.28 21.35 -7.33
CA ILE A 217 10.98 20.19 -6.49
C ILE A 217 12.16 19.22 -6.54
N ASP A 218 12.33 18.50 -5.45
CA ASP A 218 13.44 17.57 -5.25
C ASP A 218 12.86 16.19 -4.90
N PRO A 219 13.14 15.14 -5.69
CA PRO A 219 12.69 13.78 -5.43
C PRO A 219 13.08 13.23 -4.06
N ASP A 220 14.22 13.65 -3.52
CA ASP A 220 14.77 13.11 -2.27
C ASP A 220 14.17 13.77 -1.02
N SER A 221 13.43 14.85 -1.19
CA SER A 221 12.94 15.70 -0.09
C SER A 221 11.52 15.38 0.36
N GLU A 222 10.59 15.04 -0.55
CA GLU A 222 9.18 14.81 -0.23
C GLU A 222 8.44 13.98 -1.31
N PRO A 223 7.25 13.41 -1.04
CA PRO A 223 6.47 12.68 -2.05
C PRO A 223 6.02 13.56 -3.22
N LEU A 224 6.02 13.02 -4.45
CA LEU A 224 5.73 13.77 -5.69
C LEU A 224 4.44 14.59 -5.62
N LEU A 225 3.31 13.98 -5.25
CA LEU A 225 2.02 14.69 -5.25
C LEU A 225 1.96 15.80 -4.20
N ALA A 226 2.66 15.64 -3.08
CA ALA A 226 2.79 16.68 -2.07
C ALA A 226 3.63 17.85 -2.59
N ALA A 227 4.76 17.55 -3.26
CA ALA A 227 5.61 18.54 -3.91
C ALA A 227 4.85 19.33 -4.97
N LEU A 228 4.08 18.63 -5.82
CA LEU A 228 3.24 19.24 -6.86
C LEU A 228 2.16 20.13 -6.25
N GLN A 229 1.41 19.66 -5.24
CA GLN A 229 0.41 20.48 -4.55
C GLN A 229 1.04 21.78 -4.00
N ARG A 230 2.21 21.67 -3.36
CA ARG A 230 2.93 22.78 -2.75
C ARG A 230 3.37 23.82 -3.79
N GLU A 231 4.02 23.38 -4.87
CA GLU A 231 4.52 24.29 -5.91
C GLU A 231 3.42 24.86 -6.80
N LEU A 232 2.41 24.08 -7.17
CA LEU A 232 1.25 24.58 -7.93
C LEU A 232 0.50 25.67 -7.15
N ARG A 233 0.34 25.48 -5.83
CA ARG A 233 -0.25 26.50 -4.95
C ARG A 233 0.65 27.72 -4.83
N ARG A 234 1.96 27.54 -4.73
CA ARG A 234 2.91 28.66 -4.66
C ARG A 234 2.87 29.52 -5.92
N GLY A 235 2.76 28.91 -7.10
CA GLY A 235 2.73 29.62 -8.38
C GLY A 235 1.40 30.33 -8.68
N THR A 236 0.27 29.74 -8.28
CA THR A 236 -1.06 30.21 -8.71
C THR A 236 -2.00 30.66 -7.58
N GLY A 237 -1.65 30.36 -6.33
CA GLY A 237 -2.53 30.54 -5.15
C GLY A 237 -3.64 29.50 -5.02
N VAL A 238 -3.84 28.64 -6.03
CA VAL A 238 -4.89 27.61 -6.04
C VAL A 238 -4.43 26.37 -5.29
N LEU A 239 -5.21 25.92 -4.30
CA LEU A 239 -4.97 24.65 -3.64
C LEU A 239 -5.49 23.52 -4.53
N VAL A 240 -4.59 22.63 -4.95
CA VAL A 240 -4.92 21.39 -5.67
C VAL A 240 -4.81 20.24 -4.67
N PRO A 241 -5.93 19.67 -4.17
CA PRO A 241 -5.89 18.51 -3.30
C PRO A 241 -5.17 17.31 -3.95
N VAL A 242 -4.42 16.53 -3.17
CA VAL A 242 -3.68 15.35 -3.66
C VAL A 242 -4.60 14.32 -4.34
N ASP A 243 -5.81 14.15 -3.82
CA ASP A 243 -6.84 13.25 -4.37
C ASP A 243 -7.49 13.77 -5.67
N ALA A 244 -7.20 15.02 -6.08
CA ALA A 244 -7.62 15.55 -7.36
C ALA A 244 -6.78 15.04 -8.53
N PHE A 245 -5.59 14.47 -8.28
CA PHE A 245 -4.77 13.84 -9.32
C PHE A 245 -5.32 12.45 -9.68
N GLU A 246 -5.86 12.33 -10.88
CA GLU A 246 -6.47 11.08 -11.33
C GLU A 246 -5.42 10.11 -11.92
N LEU A 247 -4.69 9.41 -11.05
CA LEU A 247 -3.59 8.50 -11.42
C LEU A 247 -4.00 7.40 -12.42
N ASN A 248 -5.28 6.99 -12.42
CA ASN A 248 -5.81 6.00 -13.36
C ASN A 248 -5.93 6.52 -14.80
N LYS A 249 -5.88 7.84 -15.01
CA LYS A 249 -5.85 8.47 -16.34
C LYS A 249 -4.44 8.60 -16.91
N LEU A 250 -3.41 8.25 -16.13
CA LEU A 250 -2.04 8.27 -16.63
C LEU A 250 -1.85 7.19 -17.71
N PRO A 251 -1.10 7.49 -18.78
CA PRO A 251 -0.61 6.49 -19.72
C PRO A 251 0.08 5.33 -19.00
N SER A 252 0.01 4.13 -19.60
CA SER A 252 0.61 2.91 -19.04
C SER A 252 2.09 3.09 -18.77
N HIS A 253 2.84 3.63 -19.72
CA HIS A 253 4.30 3.75 -19.67
C HIS A 253 4.80 4.70 -18.58
N LEU A 254 3.96 5.64 -18.14
CA LEU A 254 4.29 6.56 -17.04
C LEU A 254 4.06 5.95 -15.66
N ARG A 255 3.54 4.73 -15.58
CA ARG A 255 3.36 3.98 -14.33
C ARG A 255 4.38 2.86 -14.26
N VAL A 256 5.25 2.93 -13.25
CA VAL A 256 6.26 1.91 -12.95
C VAL A 256 5.60 0.52 -12.83
N THR A 257 6.21 -0.45 -13.47
CA THR A 257 5.88 -1.87 -13.34
C THR A 257 6.86 -2.50 -12.36
N PHE A 258 6.38 -3.35 -11.45
CA PHE A 258 7.23 -4.13 -10.56
C PHE A 258 7.19 -5.59 -11.00
N ALA A 259 8.35 -6.18 -11.26
CA ALA A 259 8.52 -7.61 -11.50
C ALA A 259 9.16 -8.22 -10.25
N VAL A 260 8.40 -9.00 -9.48
CA VAL A 260 8.90 -9.65 -8.27
C VAL A 260 9.56 -10.97 -8.63
N GLU A 261 10.79 -11.18 -8.18
CA GLU A 261 11.63 -12.31 -8.56
C GLU A 261 12.05 -13.18 -7.37
N SER A 262 12.27 -14.46 -7.65
CA SER A 262 12.87 -15.39 -6.68
C SER A 262 14.38 -15.15 -6.53
N ALA A 263 15.00 -15.86 -5.59
CA ALA A 263 16.45 -15.85 -5.42
C ALA A 263 17.22 -16.33 -6.68
N ASP A 264 16.57 -17.13 -7.54
CA ASP A 264 17.14 -17.65 -8.79
C ASP A 264 16.88 -16.73 -10.01
N GLY A 265 16.27 -15.55 -9.80
CA GLY A 265 15.90 -14.60 -10.85
C GLY A 265 14.64 -14.97 -11.64
N ALA A 266 13.85 -15.94 -11.17
CA ALA A 266 12.59 -16.30 -11.82
C ALA A 266 11.46 -15.35 -11.40
N GLU A 267 10.73 -14.79 -12.37
CA GLU A 267 9.58 -13.93 -12.10
C GLU A 267 8.46 -14.72 -11.40
N ILE A 268 8.03 -14.22 -10.23
CA ILE A 268 6.98 -14.78 -9.39
C ILE A 268 5.65 -14.08 -9.66
N ALA A 269 5.68 -12.75 -9.78
CA ALA A 269 4.52 -11.92 -10.02
C ALA A 269 4.92 -10.58 -10.64
N ARG A 270 3.98 -9.93 -11.30
CA ARG A 270 4.17 -8.62 -11.92
C ARG A 270 2.95 -7.73 -11.72
N GLY A 271 3.17 -6.43 -11.55
CA GLY A 271 2.07 -5.47 -11.48
C GLY A 271 2.51 -4.03 -11.29
N LYS A 272 1.57 -3.09 -11.49
CA LYS A 272 1.79 -1.63 -11.32
C LYS A 272 1.35 -1.10 -9.95
N ASN A 273 1.03 -1.99 -9.02
CA ASN A 273 0.64 -1.66 -7.65
C ASN A 273 1.48 -2.50 -6.69
N LEU A 274 2.51 -1.86 -6.12
CA LEU A 274 3.45 -2.46 -5.18
C LEU A 274 2.74 -3.01 -3.94
N GLN A 275 1.77 -2.27 -3.39
CA GLN A 275 1.03 -2.69 -2.21
C GLN A 275 0.20 -3.95 -2.46
N ALA A 276 -0.42 -4.06 -3.63
CA ALA A 276 -1.16 -5.26 -4.02
C ALA A 276 -0.23 -6.48 -4.15
N LEU A 277 0.98 -6.30 -4.72
CA LEU A 277 2.00 -7.35 -4.81
C LEU A 277 2.50 -7.78 -3.42
N GLN A 278 2.78 -6.82 -2.54
CA GLN A 278 3.17 -7.09 -1.14
C GLN A 278 2.09 -7.90 -0.41
N GLN A 279 0.82 -7.51 -0.53
CA GLN A 279 -0.31 -8.24 0.07
C GLN A 279 -0.41 -9.66 -0.48
N GLN A 280 -0.35 -9.83 -1.80
CA GLN A 280 -0.43 -11.12 -2.48
C GLN A 280 0.72 -12.06 -2.08
N LEU A 281 1.94 -11.52 -1.90
CA LEU A 281 3.15 -12.32 -1.68
C LEU A 281 3.60 -12.42 -0.22
N THR A 282 2.86 -11.85 0.73
CA THR A 282 3.19 -11.81 2.18
C THR A 282 3.81 -13.11 2.71
N THR A 283 3.16 -14.26 2.51
CA THR A 283 3.65 -15.55 3.03
C THR A 283 4.97 -15.98 2.38
N ARG A 284 5.12 -15.76 1.07
CA ARG A 284 6.35 -16.11 0.34
C ARG A 284 7.50 -15.17 0.71
N THR A 285 7.23 -13.87 0.85
CA THR A 285 8.21 -12.89 1.36
C THR A 285 8.69 -13.24 2.75
N ARG A 286 7.78 -13.61 3.68
CA ARG A 286 8.19 -14.08 5.01
C ARG A 286 9.10 -15.30 4.92
N HIS A 287 8.78 -16.26 4.06
CA HIS A 287 9.57 -17.47 3.89
C HIS A 287 10.95 -17.19 3.28
N ALA A 288 11.03 -16.25 2.33
CA ALA A 288 12.29 -15.82 1.71
C ALA A 288 13.18 -15.06 2.71
N VAL A 289 12.62 -14.11 3.47
CA VAL A 289 13.35 -13.41 4.54
C VAL A 289 13.83 -14.40 5.59
N ALA A 290 12.95 -15.31 6.04
CA ALA A 290 13.34 -16.38 6.95
C ALA A 290 14.49 -17.19 6.36
N GLN A 291 14.44 -17.68 5.12
CA GLN A 291 15.57 -18.41 4.54
C GLN A 291 16.87 -17.60 4.45
N ALA A 292 16.78 -16.31 4.14
CA ALA A 292 17.94 -15.43 4.03
C ALA A 292 18.61 -15.14 5.40
N VAL A 293 17.82 -15.05 6.48
CA VAL A 293 18.30 -14.57 7.78
C VAL A 293 18.08 -15.54 8.97
N ALA A 294 17.35 -16.65 8.79
CA ALA A 294 16.86 -17.53 9.87
C ALA A 294 17.97 -18.03 10.78
N GLY A 295 19.19 -18.20 10.25
CA GLY A 295 20.36 -18.60 11.01
C GLY A 295 20.05 -19.71 12.03
N GLU A 296 20.67 -19.61 13.20
CA GLU A 296 20.37 -20.45 14.35
C GLU A 296 19.39 -19.77 15.32
N LEU A 297 18.50 -18.88 14.87
CA LEU A 297 17.56 -18.19 15.78
C LEU A 297 16.16 -18.82 15.78
N GLU A 298 15.72 -19.46 14.70
CA GLU A 298 14.41 -20.11 14.71
C GLU A 298 14.37 -21.30 15.68
N ARG A 299 13.29 -21.39 16.46
CA ARG A 299 13.08 -22.43 17.46
C ARG A 299 11.63 -22.87 17.45
N THR A 300 11.40 -24.15 17.71
CA THR A 300 10.07 -24.72 17.89
C THR A 300 9.89 -25.25 19.30
N GLU A 301 8.64 -25.53 19.67
CA GLU A 301 8.28 -26.21 20.92
C GLU A 301 8.76 -25.54 22.22
N LEU A 302 9.02 -24.23 22.20
CA LEU A 302 9.44 -23.48 23.38
C LEU A 302 8.33 -23.45 24.44
N ARG A 303 8.73 -23.72 25.68
CA ARG A 303 7.86 -23.62 26.87
C ARG A 303 8.38 -22.60 27.89
N ASN A 304 9.60 -22.12 27.68
CA ASN A 304 10.32 -21.15 28.49
C ASN A 304 11.33 -20.43 27.58
N TRP A 305 11.95 -19.35 28.07
CA TRP A 305 13.03 -18.66 27.36
C TRP A 305 14.18 -19.65 27.02
N PRO A 306 14.71 -19.65 25.78
CA PRO A 306 15.78 -20.59 25.37
C PRO A 306 17.05 -20.45 26.21
N GLU A 307 17.60 -21.56 26.71
CA GLU A 307 18.78 -21.59 27.62
C GLU A 307 20.12 -21.25 26.94
N ASP A 308 20.16 -21.21 25.62
CA ASP A 308 21.28 -20.81 24.78
C ASP A 308 21.19 -19.36 24.27
N LEU A 309 20.03 -18.70 24.42
CA LEU A 309 19.81 -17.32 23.98
C LEU A 309 19.80 -16.32 25.16
N ASP A 310 20.79 -15.45 25.28
CA ASP A 310 20.81 -14.44 26.35
C ASP A 310 19.97 -13.21 25.99
N GLU A 311 20.03 -12.79 24.73
CA GLU A 311 19.27 -11.67 24.17
C GLU A 311 18.65 -12.07 22.84
N LEU A 312 17.37 -11.72 22.67
CA LEU A 312 16.70 -11.80 21.38
C LEU A 312 16.94 -10.49 20.63
N PRO A 313 17.70 -10.48 19.52
CA PRO A 313 17.92 -9.25 18.76
C PRO A 313 16.60 -8.73 18.17
N ARG A 314 16.43 -7.40 18.15
CA ARG A 314 15.24 -6.79 17.53
C ARG A 314 15.25 -6.90 16.01
N VAL A 315 16.44 -6.85 15.41
CA VAL A 315 16.66 -6.96 13.97
C VAL A 315 17.86 -7.86 13.75
N VAL A 316 17.75 -8.76 12.79
CA VAL A 316 18.84 -9.61 12.29
C VAL A 316 19.11 -9.19 10.85
N GLU A 317 20.32 -8.75 10.57
CA GLU A 317 20.71 -8.33 9.23
C GLU A 317 21.76 -9.29 8.65
N ARG A 318 21.59 -9.68 7.38
CA ARG A 318 22.58 -10.43 6.61
C ARG A 318 22.65 -9.93 5.18
N THR A 319 23.85 -9.97 4.59
CA THR A 319 24.04 -9.67 3.17
C THR A 319 23.86 -10.93 2.33
N VAL A 320 22.90 -10.93 1.42
CA VAL A 320 22.64 -12.02 0.46
C VAL A 320 22.68 -11.45 -0.95
N GLY A 321 23.56 -12.00 -1.81
CA GLY A 321 23.70 -11.52 -3.19
C GLY A 321 24.08 -10.02 -3.29
N GLY A 322 24.86 -9.51 -2.35
CA GLY A 322 25.25 -8.09 -2.29
C GLY A 322 24.19 -7.15 -1.70
N ARG A 323 23.01 -7.65 -1.32
CA ARG A 323 21.91 -6.88 -0.74
C ARG A 323 21.76 -7.16 0.75
N ALA A 324 21.51 -6.13 1.55
CA ALA A 324 21.18 -6.31 2.97
C ALA A 324 19.74 -6.79 3.12
N VAL A 325 19.55 -7.94 3.78
CA VAL A 325 18.26 -8.51 4.12
C VAL A 325 18.09 -8.44 5.63
N GLN A 326 16.98 -7.86 6.08
CA GLN A 326 16.62 -7.72 7.48
C GLN A 326 15.47 -8.67 7.84
N GLY A 327 15.63 -9.38 8.95
CA GLY A 327 14.59 -10.17 9.58
C GLY A 327 14.31 -9.69 11.00
N PHE A 328 13.06 -9.79 11.41
CA PHE A 328 12.58 -9.32 12.71
C PHE A 328 12.06 -10.51 13.52
N PRO A 329 12.85 -11.07 14.46
CA PRO A 329 12.45 -12.28 15.15
C PRO A 329 11.43 -11.98 16.26
N ALA A 330 10.41 -12.83 16.39
CA ALA A 330 9.44 -12.75 17.47
C ALA A 330 8.99 -14.12 17.95
N PHE A 331 8.61 -14.17 19.23
CA PHE A 331 7.88 -15.30 19.78
C PHE A 331 6.45 -15.33 19.20
N VAL A 332 5.97 -16.52 18.85
CA VAL A 332 4.64 -16.75 18.28
C VAL A 332 3.97 -17.91 19.00
N ALA A 333 2.70 -17.77 19.37
CA ALA A 333 1.95 -18.87 19.95
C ALA A 333 1.73 -19.98 18.91
N ALA A 334 2.12 -21.21 19.25
CA ALA A 334 1.99 -22.40 18.41
C ALA A 334 1.29 -23.52 19.21
N GLY A 335 -0.04 -23.42 19.33
CA GLY A 335 -0.85 -24.38 20.07
C GLY A 335 -0.42 -24.52 21.54
N ARG A 336 0.22 -25.65 21.89
CA ARG A 336 0.68 -25.95 23.26
C ARG A 336 2.11 -25.48 23.57
N ALA A 337 2.76 -24.82 22.62
CA ALA A 337 4.10 -24.28 22.73
C ALA A 337 4.19 -22.86 22.14
N VAL A 338 5.40 -22.34 22.10
CA VAL A 338 5.80 -21.09 21.44
C VAL A 338 6.87 -21.42 20.40
N GLU A 339 6.84 -20.74 19.27
CA GLU A 339 7.89 -20.75 18.26
C GLU A 339 8.62 -19.42 18.29
N LEU A 340 9.92 -19.43 18.03
CA LEU A 340 10.68 -18.23 17.68
C LEU A 340 10.81 -18.20 16.16
N ARG A 341 10.21 -17.20 15.50
CA ARG A 341 10.12 -17.12 14.04
C ARG A 341 10.61 -15.78 13.53
N MET A 342 11.07 -15.78 12.28
CA MET A 342 11.46 -14.56 11.59
C MET A 342 10.30 -13.91 10.83
N PHE A 343 10.18 -12.59 10.92
CA PHE A 343 9.23 -11.78 10.18
C PHE A 343 9.92 -10.83 9.21
N ALA A 344 9.20 -10.37 8.19
CA ALA A 344 9.75 -9.51 7.15
C ALA A 344 9.76 -8.03 7.53
N THR A 345 8.95 -7.64 8.53
CA THR A 345 8.83 -6.23 8.96
C THR A 345 8.74 -6.12 10.48
N ALA A 346 9.19 -4.99 11.03
CA ALA A 346 9.03 -4.65 12.45
C ALA A 346 7.54 -4.63 12.88
N ALA A 347 6.64 -4.18 12.00
CA ALA A 347 5.21 -4.13 12.28
C ALA A 347 4.56 -5.53 12.43
N GLU A 348 5.11 -6.56 11.78
CA GLU A 348 4.72 -7.95 12.00
C GLU A 348 5.30 -8.48 13.32
N GLN A 349 6.56 -8.17 13.61
CA GLN A 349 7.23 -8.54 14.85
C GLN A 349 6.47 -8.01 16.08
N ASP A 350 6.15 -6.71 16.10
CA ASP A 350 5.45 -6.08 17.23
C ASP A 350 4.10 -6.76 17.54
N ARG A 351 3.40 -7.21 16.49
CA ARG A 351 2.12 -7.94 16.62
C ARG A 351 2.26 -9.34 17.17
N ALA A 352 3.27 -10.04 16.69
CA ALA A 352 3.53 -11.41 17.09
C ALA A 352 4.06 -11.46 18.52
N MET A 353 4.94 -10.50 18.86
CA MET A 353 5.75 -10.52 20.07
C MET A 353 4.91 -10.52 21.35
N ALA A 354 3.96 -9.60 21.50
CA ALA A 354 3.21 -9.50 22.76
C ALA A 354 2.35 -10.76 23.05
N PRO A 355 1.52 -11.27 22.12
CA PRO A 355 0.81 -12.54 22.31
C PRO A 355 1.74 -13.74 22.49
N GLY A 356 2.87 -13.79 21.77
CA GLY A 356 3.88 -14.84 21.91
C GLY A 356 4.54 -14.83 23.29
N MET A 357 4.93 -13.65 23.78
CA MET A 357 5.49 -13.44 25.12
C MET A 357 4.49 -13.82 26.21
N ARG A 358 3.22 -13.41 26.06
CA ARG A 358 2.14 -13.84 26.95
C ARG A 358 2.07 -15.36 27.00
N ARG A 359 2.06 -16.03 25.84
CA ARG A 359 2.00 -17.50 25.78
C ARG A 359 3.22 -18.15 26.43
N LEU A 360 4.42 -17.60 26.20
CA LEU A 360 5.66 -18.11 26.79
C LEU A 360 5.62 -18.01 28.33
N LEU A 361 5.17 -16.88 28.86
CA LEU A 361 4.97 -16.66 30.30
C LEU A 361 3.95 -17.65 30.88
N ARG A 362 2.79 -17.81 30.22
CA ARG A 362 1.73 -18.77 30.65
C ARG A 362 2.23 -20.21 30.70
N LEU A 363 3.16 -20.60 29.82
CA LEU A 363 3.78 -21.94 29.83
C LEU A 363 4.89 -22.08 30.88
N SER A 364 5.50 -20.97 31.28
CA SER A 364 6.64 -20.93 32.21
C SER A 364 6.23 -20.87 33.69
N VAL A 365 4.94 -20.65 33.98
CA VAL A 365 4.39 -20.54 35.35
C VAL A 365 3.24 -21.52 35.56
N THR A 366 2.91 -21.81 36.81
CA THR A 366 1.76 -22.67 37.14
C THR A 366 0.45 -21.98 36.73
N SER A 367 -0.45 -22.72 36.05
CA SER A 367 -1.74 -22.17 35.64
C SER A 367 -2.63 -21.84 36.85
N PRO A 368 -3.30 -20.67 36.88
CA PRO A 368 -4.17 -20.28 37.98
C PRO A 368 -5.55 -20.95 37.91
N VAL A 369 -5.94 -21.52 36.76
CA VAL A 369 -7.32 -21.95 36.46
C VAL A 369 -7.90 -22.83 37.57
N LYS A 370 -7.23 -23.91 37.96
CA LYS A 370 -7.72 -24.82 39.01
C LYS A 370 -7.81 -24.15 40.38
N ALA A 371 -6.90 -23.23 40.68
CA ALA A 371 -6.89 -22.50 41.95
C ALA A 371 -8.05 -21.50 42.03
N VAL A 372 -8.31 -20.79 40.93
CA VAL A 372 -9.41 -19.83 40.80
C VAL A 372 -10.76 -20.55 40.80
N GLU A 373 -10.91 -21.62 40.02
CA GLU A 373 -12.15 -22.40 39.92
C GLU A 373 -12.64 -22.92 41.28
N ARG A 374 -11.70 -23.34 42.15
CA ARG A 374 -12.00 -23.78 43.53
C ARG A 374 -12.52 -22.65 44.43
N GLN A 375 -12.19 -21.40 44.14
CA GLN A 375 -12.64 -20.22 44.90
C GLN A 375 -14.01 -19.72 44.45
N LEU A 376 -14.49 -20.14 43.27
CA LEU A 376 -15.78 -19.70 42.75
C LEU A 376 -16.95 -20.32 43.52
N GLY A 377 -17.78 -19.47 44.13
CA GLY A 377 -19.04 -19.88 44.73
C GLY A 377 -20.09 -20.31 43.70
N PRO A 378 -21.16 -21.02 44.11
CA PRO A 378 -22.19 -21.52 43.19
C PRO A 378 -22.83 -20.44 42.33
N ARG A 379 -23.17 -19.27 42.91
CA ARG A 379 -23.81 -18.16 42.18
C ARG A 379 -22.92 -17.62 41.05
N THR A 380 -21.65 -17.37 41.34
CA THR A 380 -20.68 -16.90 40.34
C THR A 380 -20.50 -17.94 39.23
N ARG A 381 -20.42 -19.24 39.56
CA ARG A 381 -20.35 -20.29 38.51
C ARG A 381 -21.55 -20.28 37.58
N LEU A 382 -22.77 -20.07 38.10
CA LEU A 382 -23.96 -19.93 37.27
C LEU A 382 -23.89 -18.67 36.39
N ALA A 383 -23.49 -17.53 36.94
CA ALA A 383 -23.38 -16.27 36.19
C ALA A 383 -22.36 -16.37 35.04
N LEU A 384 -21.25 -17.08 35.27
CA LEU A 384 -20.21 -17.31 34.25
C LEU A 384 -20.60 -18.44 33.26
N GLY A 385 -21.67 -19.19 33.50
CA GLY A 385 -22.03 -20.36 32.70
C GLY A 385 -22.43 -20.04 31.25
N ALA A 386 -22.97 -18.84 31.00
CA ALA A 386 -23.40 -18.36 29.68
C ALA A 386 -22.32 -17.55 28.95
N ASN A 387 -21.04 -17.78 29.25
CA ASN A 387 -19.92 -17.05 28.64
C ASN A 387 -19.72 -17.41 27.15
N PRO A 388 -19.20 -16.47 26.34
CA PRO A 388 -18.95 -16.68 24.91
C PRO A 388 -17.77 -17.62 24.61
N ASP A 389 -16.90 -17.93 25.58
CA ASP A 389 -15.74 -18.83 25.41
C ASP A 389 -16.13 -20.31 25.40
N GLY A 390 -17.41 -20.61 25.65
CA GLY A 390 -18.01 -21.94 25.52
C GLY A 390 -17.81 -22.86 26.73
N SER A 391 -16.83 -22.60 27.60
CA SER A 391 -16.66 -23.34 28.86
C SER A 391 -16.06 -22.47 29.96
N LEU A 392 -16.33 -22.83 31.22
CA LEU A 392 -15.75 -22.11 32.36
C LEU A 392 -14.21 -22.17 32.35
N SER A 393 -13.61 -23.30 31.98
CA SER A 393 -12.15 -23.41 31.88
C SER A 393 -11.58 -22.47 30.81
N ALA A 394 -12.23 -22.36 29.65
CA ALA A 394 -11.79 -21.47 28.58
C ALA A 394 -11.88 -19.99 29.01
N LEU A 395 -12.96 -19.60 29.68
CA LEU A 395 -13.10 -18.26 30.25
C LEU A 395 -12.03 -17.96 31.30
N LEU A 396 -11.73 -18.91 32.18
CA LEU A 396 -10.69 -18.74 33.20
C LEU A 396 -9.29 -18.67 32.59
N ASP A 397 -9.04 -19.38 31.48
CA ASP A 397 -7.81 -19.24 30.70
C ASP A 397 -7.73 -17.86 30.03
N ASP A 398 -8.81 -17.34 29.44
CA ASP A 398 -8.85 -15.99 28.88
C ASP A 398 -8.63 -14.91 29.96
N CYS A 399 -9.23 -15.09 31.14
CA CYS A 399 -8.96 -14.24 32.31
C CYS A 399 -7.49 -14.31 32.76
N ALA A 400 -6.86 -15.47 32.67
CA ALA A 400 -5.45 -15.64 33.00
C ALA A 400 -4.52 -15.02 31.95
N ASP A 401 -4.90 -15.07 30.68
CA ASP A 401 -4.19 -14.41 29.59
C ASP A 401 -4.25 -12.89 29.73
N ALA A 402 -5.44 -12.33 30.01
CA ALA A 402 -5.62 -10.92 30.33
C ALA A 402 -4.85 -10.49 31.60
N ALA A 403 -4.74 -11.37 32.60
CA ALA A 403 -3.94 -11.13 33.80
C ALA A 403 -2.45 -11.04 33.48
N VAL A 404 -1.94 -11.91 32.59
CA VAL A 404 -0.55 -11.83 32.12
C VAL A 404 -0.32 -10.51 31.39
N ASP A 405 -1.19 -10.09 30.48
CA ASP A 405 -1.05 -8.79 29.78
C ASP A 405 -1.02 -7.61 30.76
N ALA A 406 -1.80 -7.65 31.85
CA ALA A 406 -1.79 -6.61 32.88
C ALA A 406 -0.49 -6.61 33.70
N LEU A 407 0.10 -7.79 33.95
CA LEU A 407 1.34 -7.94 34.70
C LEU A 407 2.59 -7.75 33.83
N ALA A 408 2.46 -7.92 32.51
CA ALA A 408 3.50 -7.83 31.49
C ALA A 408 3.06 -6.91 30.34
N PRO A 409 2.92 -5.59 30.57
CA PRO A 409 2.36 -4.67 29.59
C PRO A 409 3.25 -4.42 28.37
N ALA A 410 4.53 -4.80 28.43
CA ALA A 410 5.49 -4.66 27.35
C ALA A 410 6.34 -5.93 27.22
N PRO A 411 6.76 -6.30 25.99
CA PRO A 411 7.67 -7.41 25.79
C PRO A 411 9.08 -7.07 26.31
N VAL A 412 9.79 -8.12 26.69
CA VAL A 412 11.19 -8.09 27.14
C VAL A 412 12.08 -8.78 26.11
N TRP A 413 13.35 -8.39 26.06
CA TRP A 413 14.26 -8.81 24.99
C TRP A 413 15.45 -9.62 25.50
N THR A 414 15.63 -9.69 26.81
CA THR A 414 16.70 -10.50 27.42
C THR A 414 16.14 -11.59 28.33
N ARG A 415 16.94 -12.66 28.51
CA ARG A 415 16.65 -13.74 29.45
C ARG A 415 16.46 -13.23 30.87
N GLN A 416 17.29 -12.28 31.29
CA GLN A 416 17.26 -11.72 32.63
C GLN A 416 15.95 -10.97 32.89
N GLU A 417 15.55 -10.10 31.96
CA GLU A 417 14.27 -9.40 32.06
C GLU A 417 13.09 -10.37 32.06
N PHE A 418 13.15 -11.43 31.22
CA PHE A 418 12.14 -12.49 31.23
C PHE A 418 12.06 -13.21 32.58
N ALA A 419 13.19 -13.53 33.20
CA ALA A 419 13.21 -14.18 34.51
C ALA A 419 12.55 -13.30 35.59
N VAL A 420 12.84 -11.99 35.61
CA VAL A 420 12.20 -11.02 36.52
C VAL A 420 10.69 -10.97 36.27
N LEU A 421 10.29 -10.89 35.00
CA LEU A 421 8.90 -10.83 34.61
C LEU A 421 8.14 -12.12 34.97
N ARG A 422 8.74 -13.28 34.72
CA ARG A 422 8.22 -14.60 35.08
C ARG A 422 7.98 -14.70 36.59
N SER A 423 8.93 -14.27 37.42
CA SER A 423 8.76 -14.28 38.89
C SER A 423 7.62 -13.36 39.34
N ARG A 424 7.52 -12.14 38.78
CA ARG A 424 6.40 -11.23 39.06
C ARG A 424 5.06 -11.84 38.66
N VAL A 425 4.96 -12.39 37.45
CA VAL A 425 3.75 -13.05 36.96
C VAL A 425 3.40 -14.24 37.86
N GLY A 426 4.36 -15.12 38.15
CA GLY A 426 4.12 -16.29 39.01
C GLY A 426 3.59 -15.95 40.40
N GLY A 427 4.05 -14.84 41.00
CA GLY A 427 3.60 -14.38 42.32
C GLY A 427 2.21 -13.75 42.34
N ALA A 428 1.80 -13.07 41.26
CA ALA A 428 0.56 -12.28 41.24
C ALA A 428 -0.55 -12.87 40.37
N LEU A 429 -0.26 -13.86 39.52
CA LEU A 429 -1.17 -14.36 38.48
C LEU A 429 -2.51 -14.82 39.06
N VAL A 430 -2.50 -15.64 40.12
CA VAL A 430 -3.76 -16.14 40.73
C VAL A 430 -4.62 -14.98 41.23
N SER A 431 -4.06 -14.04 42.01
CA SER A 431 -4.83 -12.91 42.56
C SER A 431 -5.35 -11.98 41.48
N THR A 432 -4.55 -11.71 40.44
CA THR A 432 -4.98 -10.85 39.31
C THR A 432 -6.07 -11.54 38.48
N THR A 433 -5.97 -12.85 38.24
CA THR A 433 -7.04 -13.61 37.58
C THR A 433 -8.34 -13.59 38.39
N VAL A 434 -8.29 -13.71 39.73
CA VAL A 434 -9.49 -13.59 40.58
C VAL A 434 -10.15 -12.22 40.45
N ASP A 435 -9.38 -11.12 40.50
CA ASP A 435 -9.93 -9.76 40.30
C ASP A 435 -10.60 -9.63 38.92
N ILE A 436 -9.95 -10.14 37.87
CA ILE A 436 -10.51 -10.15 36.51
C ILE A 436 -11.83 -10.92 36.45
N VAL A 437 -11.89 -12.13 37.04
CA VAL A 437 -13.12 -12.92 37.07
C VAL A 437 -14.26 -12.17 37.75
N GLY A 438 -13.99 -11.45 38.85
CA GLY A 438 -15.00 -10.62 39.51
C GLY A 438 -15.51 -9.46 38.66
N ARG A 439 -14.68 -8.91 37.76
CA ARG A 439 -15.10 -7.88 36.78
C ARG A 439 -15.91 -8.51 35.64
N VAL A 440 -15.48 -9.67 35.17
CA VAL A 440 -16.14 -10.45 34.12
C VAL A 440 -17.52 -10.92 34.57
N GLU A 441 -17.68 -11.36 35.82
CA GLU A 441 -18.98 -11.71 36.40
C GLU A 441 -19.97 -10.56 36.30
N LYS A 442 -19.55 -9.32 36.59
CA LYS A 442 -20.40 -8.12 36.46
C LYS A 442 -20.78 -7.86 35.00
N ALA A 443 -19.82 -7.98 34.08
CA ALA A 443 -20.06 -7.81 32.66
C ALA A 443 -21.06 -8.85 32.13
N LEU A 444 -20.85 -10.14 32.42
CA LEU A 444 -21.74 -11.21 31.98
C LEU A 444 -23.12 -11.13 32.62
N SER A 445 -23.21 -10.67 33.87
CA SER A 445 -24.50 -10.39 34.52
C SER A 445 -25.26 -9.27 33.78
N ALA A 446 -24.59 -8.16 33.43
CA ALA A 446 -25.18 -7.10 32.61
C ALA A 446 -25.57 -7.59 31.21
N ALA A 447 -24.78 -8.47 30.59
CA ALA A 447 -25.11 -9.10 29.32
C ALA A 447 -26.36 -9.98 29.42
N GLN A 448 -26.49 -10.75 30.51
CA GLN A 448 -27.66 -11.58 30.78
C GLN A 448 -28.92 -10.72 30.94
N GLU A 449 -28.84 -9.60 31.65
CA GLU A 449 -29.95 -8.65 31.76
C GLU A 449 -30.42 -8.14 30.39
N VAL A 450 -29.48 -7.87 29.48
CA VAL A 450 -29.80 -7.49 28.09
C VAL A 450 -30.47 -8.63 27.35
N GLN A 451 -29.93 -9.85 27.43
CA GLN A 451 -30.48 -11.01 26.73
C GLN A 451 -31.90 -11.34 27.19
N LEU A 452 -32.21 -11.19 28.48
CA LEU A 452 -33.54 -11.45 29.05
C LEU A 452 -34.65 -10.55 28.47
N VAL A 453 -34.29 -9.34 28.02
CA VAL A 453 -35.25 -8.39 27.43
C VAL A 453 -35.15 -8.30 25.91
N LEU A 454 -34.20 -9.01 25.29
CA LEU A 454 -34.02 -9.01 23.84
C LEU A 454 -35.06 -9.94 23.20
N PRO A 455 -36.03 -9.41 22.42
CA PRO A 455 -37.09 -10.24 21.87
C PRO A 455 -36.56 -11.12 20.73
N ALA A 456 -36.85 -12.42 20.78
CA ALA A 456 -36.54 -13.36 19.70
C ALA A 456 -37.29 -13.01 18.39
N GLN A 457 -38.50 -12.45 18.51
CA GLN A 457 -39.30 -11.94 17.40
C GLN A 457 -39.61 -10.46 17.66
N PRO A 458 -38.76 -9.54 17.19
CA PRO A 458 -38.97 -8.11 17.42
C PRO A 458 -40.17 -7.59 16.63
N PRO A 459 -40.95 -6.64 17.18
CA PRO A 459 -41.97 -5.93 16.41
C PRO A 459 -41.34 -5.26 15.16
N PRO A 460 -42.05 -5.19 14.02
CA PRO A 460 -41.48 -4.64 12.77
C PRO A 460 -40.86 -3.25 12.92
N ALA A 461 -41.47 -2.38 13.74
CA ALA A 461 -40.98 -1.03 14.01
C ALA A 461 -39.65 -1.00 14.80
N GLN A 462 -39.32 -2.06 15.54
CA GLN A 462 -38.13 -2.17 16.40
C GLN A 462 -37.06 -3.10 15.81
N ALA A 463 -37.38 -3.86 14.76
CA ALA A 463 -36.52 -4.90 14.20
C ALA A 463 -35.08 -4.43 13.90
N LYS A 464 -34.92 -3.23 13.33
CA LYS A 464 -33.59 -2.66 13.03
C LYS A 464 -32.78 -2.34 14.28
N ALA A 465 -33.42 -1.80 15.32
CA ALA A 465 -32.76 -1.47 16.58
C ALA A 465 -32.32 -2.73 17.32
N ILE A 466 -33.18 -3.76 17.36
CA ILE A 466 -32.87 -5.05 17.96
C ILE A 466 -31.74 -5.77 17.20
N ALA A 467 -31.73 -5.71 15.87
CA ALA A 467 -30.63 -6.24 15.06
C ALA A 467 -29.29 -5.52 15.34
N ASP A 468 -29.30 -4.18 15.43
CA ASP A 468 -28.11 -3.40 15.78
C ASP A 468 -27.60 -3.71 17.20
N VAL A 469 -28.51 -3.90 18.18
CA VAL A 469 -28.15 -4.37 19.53
C VAL A 469 -27.51 -5.75 19.49
N GLY A 470 -28.10 -6.70 18.75
CA GLY A 470 -27.52 -8.04 18.58
C GLY A 470 -26.11 -7.99 17.98
N ALA A 471 -25.91 -7.19 16.94
CA ALA A 471 -24.60 -6.99 16.32
C ALA A 471 -23.59 -6.33 17.29
N GLN A 472 -24.04 -5.38 18.11
CA GLN A 472 -23.20 -4.76 19.14
C GLN A 472 -22.78 -5.77 20.21
N LEU A 473 -23.69 -6.60 20.70
CA LEU A 473 -23.37 -7.66 21.67
C LEU A 473 -22.33 -8.64 21.12
N SER A 474 -22.48 -9.08 19.87
CA SER A 474 -21.50 -9.98 19.23
C SER A 474 -20.10 -9.36 19.10
N ARG A 475 -20.00 -8.03 18.93
CA ARG A 475 -18.71 -7.31 18.90
C ARG A 475 -18.10 -7.11 20.29
N LEU A 476 -18.92 -6.94 21.32
CA LEU A 476 -18.48 -6.75 22.71
C LEU A 476 -18.10 -8.06 23.41
N LEU A 477 -18.73 -9.18 23.03
CA LEU A 477 -18.56 -10.49 23.66
C LEU A 477 -18.20 -11.59 22.65
N PRO A 478 -17.13 -11.44 21.82
CA PRO A 478 -16.60 -12.55 21.03
C PRO A 478 -15.92 -13.60 21.95
N PRO A 479 -15.64 -14.82 21.48
CA PRO A 479 -14.69 -15.70 22.17
C PRO A 479 -13.33 -14.98 22.35
N GLY A 480 -12.76 -15.05 23.55
CA GLY A 480 -11.55 -14.33 23.94
C GLY A 480 -11.79 -12.86 24.32
N PHE A 481 -13.03 -12.47 24.65
CA PHE A 481 -13.37 -11.06 24.92
C PHE A 481 -12.63 -10.46 26.10
N VAL A 482 -12.18 -11.24 27.09
CA VAL A 482 -11.52 -10.72 28.29
C VAL A 482 -10.14 -10.18 27.92
N THR A 483 -9.34 -10.98 27.18
CA THR A 483 -8.04 -10.53 26.65
C THR A 483 -8.23 -9.43 25.60
N ALA A 484 -9.23 -9.54 24.73
CA ALA A 484 -9.49 -8.53 23.71
C ALA A 484 -9.88 -7.17 24.30
N THR A 485 -10.67 -7.15 25.37
CA THR A 485 -11.05 -5.94 26.11
C THR A 485 -9.86 -5.39 26.90
N GLY A 486 -9.10 -6.28 27.53
CA GLY A 486 -7.97 -5.94 28.38
C GLY A 486 -8.39 -5.48 29.78
N TYR A 487 -7.53 -5.76 30.76
CA TYR A 487 -7.79 -5.52 32.20
C TYR A 487 -8.36 -4.12 32.51
N ALA A 488 -7.76 -3.07 31.93
CA ALA A 488 -8.11 -1.69 32.20
C ALA A 488 -9.54 -1.31 31.75
N HIS A 489 -10.14 -2.05 30.83
CA HIS A 489 -11.42 -1.70 30.19
C HIS A 489 -12.59 -2.63 30.53
N LEU A 490 -12.39 -3.64 31.39
CA LEU A 490 -13.49 -4.55 31.79
C LEU A 490 -14.64 -3.81 32.49
N ALA A 491 -14.33 -2.72 33.21
CA ALA A 491 -15.36 -1.86 33.78
C ALA A 491 -16.15 -1.10 32.71
N ASP A 492 -15.47 -0.64 31.64
CA ASP A 492 -16.12 -0.02 30.48
C ASP A 492 -17.05 -1.00 29.77
N LEU A 493 -16.64 -2.26 29.60
CA LEU A 493 -17.47 -3.31 29.00
C LEU A 493 -18.79 -3.48 29.78
N THR A 494 -18.72 -3.53 31.12
CA THR A 494 -19.93 -3.58 31.96
C THR A 494 -20.82 -2.36 31.70
N ARG A 495 -20.23 -1.15 31.65
CA ARG A 495 -20.95 0.10 31.37
C ARG A 495 -21.61 0.10 29.99
N TYR A 496 -20.95 -0.42 28.96
CA TYR A 496 -21.50 -0.54 27.61
C TYR A 496 -22.71 -1.48 27.59
N LEU A 497 -22.63 -2.63 28.25
CA LEU A 497 -23.74 -3.57 28.36
C LEU A 497 -24.93 -2.97 29.13
N THR A 498 -24.67 -2.23 30.22
CA THR A 498 -25.71 -1.47 30.93
C THR A 498 -26.34 -0.39 30.05
N ALA A 499 -25.58 0.27 29.18
CA ALA A 499 -26.12 1.25 28.24
C ALA A 499 -27.06 0.60 27.20
N ILE A 500 -26.72 -0.60 26.73
CA ILE A 500 -27.60 -1.40 25.85
C ILE A 500 -28.91 -1.72 26.58
N ARG A 501 -28.84 -2.16 27.84
CA ARG A 501 -30.05 -2.45 28.64
C ARG A 501 -30.98 -1.24 28.73
N ARG A 502 -30.41 -0.05 29.00
CA ARG A 502 -31.14 1.23 29.07
C ARG A 502 -31.73 1.65 27.73
N ARG A 503 -31.03 1.39 26.62
CA ARG A 503 -31.57 1.59 25.27
C ARG A 503 -32.82 0.74 25.07
N LEU A 504 -32.77 -0.54 25.41
CA LEU A 504 -33.90 -1.46 25.27
C LEU A 504 -35.09 -1.06 26.14
N ASP A 505 -34.88 -0.58 27.37
CA ASP A 505 -35.98 -0.07 28.22
C ASP A 505 -36.72 1.13 27.60
N ARG A 506 -36.00 1.99 26.89
CA ARG A 506 -36.57 3.22 26.30
C ARG A 506 -37.11 3.03 24.89
N LEU A 507 -36.65 2.00 24.18
CA LEU A 507 -36.96 1.76 22.77
C LEU A 507 -38.47 1.77 22.45
N PRO A 508 -39.37 1.14 23.23
CA PRO A 508 -40.81 1.14 22.93
C PRO A 508 -41.46 2.52 22.93
N TYR A 509 -40.89 3.47 23.67
CA TYR A 509 -41.47 4.81 23.88
C TYR A 509 -40.85 5.88 22.97
N ALA A 510 -39.74 5.58 22.29
CA ALA A 510 -38.94 6.57 21.57
C ALA A 510 -38.29 6.02 20.28
N ILE A 511 -39.06 5.25 19.51
CA ILE A 511 -38.58 4.53 18.31
C ILE A 511 -37.91 5.46 17.29
N GLU A 512 -38.53 6.62 16.99
CA GLU A 512 -37.98 7.57 16.00
C GLU A 512 -36.67 8.20 16.49
N ALA A 513 -36.61 8.59 17.77
CA ALA A 513 -35.40 9.13 18.36
C ALA A 513 -34.27 8.07 18.45
N ASP A 514 -34.60 6.80 18.71
CA ASP A 514 -33.64 5.70 18.64
C ASP A 514 -33.10 5.54 17.22
N ARG A 515 -33.99 5.59 16.21
CA ARG A 515 -33.62 5.43 14.80
C ARG A 515 -32.65 6.52 14.35
N GLU A 516 -32.87 7.78 14.73
CA GLU A 516 -31.98 8.89 14.42
C GLU A 516 -30.59 8.69 15.06
N ARG A 517 -30.54 8.32 16.35
CA ARG A 517 -29.28 8.04 17.06
C ARG A 517 -28.55 6.84 16.45
N MET A 518 -29.28 5.80 16.07
CA MET A 518 -28.74 4.60 15.43
C MET A 518 -28.12 4.93 14.07
N GLN A 519 -28.78 5.77 13.25
CA GLN A 519 -28.25 6.20 11.95
C GLN A 519 -26.91 6.94 12.11
N ARG A 520 -26.81 7.84 13.10
CA ARG A 520 -25.57 8.55 13.42
C ARG A 520 -24.42 7.60 13.76
N VAL A 521 -24.68 6.61 14.61
CA VAL A 521 -23.67 5.60 14.95
C VAL A 521 -23.31 4.72 13.76
N GLN A 522 -24.28 4.30 12.96
CA GLN A 522 -24.05 3.48 11.77
C GLN A 522 -23.17 4.19 10.74
N ALA A 523 -23.34 5.51 10.56
CA ALA A 523 -22.50 6.29 9.66
C ALA A 523 -21.02 6.29 10.09
N VAL A 524 -20.76 6.42 11.40
CA VAL A 524 -19.39 6.37 11.93
C VAL A 524 -18.84 4.94 11.90
N GLN A 525 -19.66 3.94 12.25
CA GLN A 525 -19.29 2.53 12.20
C GLN A 525 -18.89 2.12 10.78
N HIS A 526 -19.63 2.56 9.76
CA HIS A 526 -19.31 2.27 8.37
C HIS A 526 -17.94 2.83 7.97
N ALA A 527 -17.63 4.08 8.33
CA ALA A 527 -16.32 4.67 8.07
C ALA A 527 -15.18 3.95 8.82
N TYR A 528 -15.45 3.47 10.04
CA TYR A 528 -14.50 2.63 10.77
C TYR A 528 -14.30 1.27 10.09
N ASP A 529 -15.38 0.63 9.63
CA ASP A 529 -15.30 -0.65 8.92
C ASP A 529 -14.51 -0.47 7.62
N GLU A 530 -14.75 0.59 6.84
CA GLU A 530 -13.94 0.93 5.66
C GLU A 530 -12.45 1.10 5.99
N LEU A 531 -12.12 1.81 7.08
CA LEU A 531 -10.74 1.93 7.55
C LEU A 531 -10.14 0.54 7.82
N VAL A 532 -10.83 -0.31 8.59
CA VAL A 532 -10.34 -1.65 8.93
C VAL A 532 -10.15 -2.52 7.69
N HIS A 533 -11.04 -2.43 6.69
CA HIS A 533 -10.92 -3.17 5.43
C HIS A 533 -9.80 -2.63 4.53
N ALA A 534 -9.52 -1.32 4.57
CA ALA A 534 -8.47 -0.70 3.78
C ALA A 534 -7.06 -0.91 4.39
N LEU A 535 -6.99 -1.12 5.71
CA LEU A 535 -5.73 -1.44 6.37
C LEU A 535 -5.31 -2.88 6.00
N PRO A 536 -4.04 -3.12 5.61
CA PRO A 536 -3.51 -4.47 5.50
C PRO A 536 -3.79 -5.25 6.79
N SER A 537 -4.05 -6.55 6.70
CA SER A 537 -4.37 -7.43 7.86
C SER A 537 -3.36 -7.32 9.01
N VAL A 538 -2.13 -6.93 8.66
CA VAL A 538 -1.12 -6.40 9.57
C VAL A 538 -1.72 -5.18 10.31
N ARG A 539 -1.86 -3.97 9.75
CA ARG A 539 -2.29 -2.74 10.50
C ARG A 539 -3.67 -2.73 11.22
N ALA A 540 -4.60 -3.65 10.96
CA ALA A 540 -5.94 -3.63 11.59
C ALA A 540 -5.98 -3.84 13.12
N THR A 541 -4.90 -4.33 13.74
CA THR A 541 -4.82 -4.65 15.18
C THR A 541 -4.01 -3.64 16.01
N ILE A 542 -3.62 -2.49 15.45
CA ILE A 542 -2.90 -1.42 16.19
C ILE A 542 -3.78 -0.91 17.35
N ALA A 543 -3.15 -0.58 18.48
CA ALA A 543 -3.83 -0.05 19.67
C ALA A 543 -4.77 1.14 19.36
N ASP A 544 -4.43 1.93 18.35
CA ASP A 544 -5.19 3.07 17.86
C ASP A 544 -6.50 2.66 17.18
N VAL A 545 -6.50 1.59 16.37
CA VAL A 545 -7.72 1.05 15.74
C VAL A 545 -8.69 0.53 16.82
N ARG A 546 -8.17 -0.20 17.82
CA ARG A 546 -8.97 -0.57 19.02
C ARG A 546 -9.42 0.65 19.82
N GLY A 547 -8.65 1.72 19.81
CA GLY A 547 -9.01 3.03 20.36
C GLY A 547 -10.27 3.60 19.71
N ILE A 548 -10.33 3.59 18.38
CA ILE A 548 -11.49 4.07 17.61
C ILE A 548 -12.73 3.19 17.87
N ALA A 549 -12.58 1.86 17.88
CA ALA A 549 -13.66 0.95 18.22
C ALA A 549 -14.26 1.24 19.62
N ARG A 550 -13.41 1.60 20.60
CA ARG A 550 -13.88 2.03 21.92
C ARG A 550 -14.62 3.36 21.86
N GLN A 551 -14.14 4.34 21.10
CA GLN A 551 -14.85 5.61 20.95
C GLN A 551 -16.24 5.45 20.34
N LEU A 552 -16.44 4.47 19.44
CA LEU A 552 -17.76 4.12 18.94
C LEU A 552 -18.68 3.68 20.09
N GLU A 553 -18.23 2.79 20.97
CA GLU A 553 -19.00 2.37 22.15
C GLU A 553 -19.26 3.53 23.13
N GLU A 554 -18.30 4.44 23.30
CA GLU A 554 -18.50 5.67 24.08
C GLU A 554 -19.57 6.59 23.46
N LEU A 555 -19.58 6.72 22.13
CA LEU A 555 -20.63 7.46 21.42
C LEU A 555 -22.00 6.83 21.70
N ARG A 556 -22.09 5.50 21.68
CA ARG A 556 -23.34 4.79 22.03
C ARG A 556 -23.79 5.12 23.46
N VAL A 557 -22.88 5.07 24.44
CA VAL A 557 -23.22 5.48 25.83
C VAL A 557 -23.73 6.92 25.88
N SER A 558 -23.08 7.85 25.18
CA SER A 558 -23.48 9.26 25.16
C SER A 558 -24.86 9.52 24.54
N LEU A 559 -25.33 8.65 23.64
CA LEU A 559 -26.62 8.81 22.96
C LEU A 559 -27.77 8.14 23.70
N TRP A 560 -27.55 6.99 24.33
CA TRP A 560 -28.62 6.20 24.97
C TRP A 560 -28.58 6.19 26.50
N ALA A 561 -27.45 6.52 27.12
CA ALA A 561 -27.26 6.36 28.56
C ALA A 561 -26.34 7.44 29.17
N GLN A 562 -26.60 8.72 28.87
CA GLN A 562 -25.79 9.87 29.31
C GLN A 562 -25.44 9.89 30.80
N GLN A 563 -26.34 9.43 31.66
CA GLN A 563 -26.14 9.35 33.12
C GLN A 563 -25.00 8.41 33.54
N LEU A 564 -24.61 7.44 32.69
CA LEU A 564 -23.48 6.56 32.96
C LEU A 564 -22.12 7.26 32.77
N GLY A 565 -22.12 8.41 32.10
CA GLY A 565 -20.90 9.16 31.77
C GLY A 565 -20.02 8.47 30.73
N THR A 566 -19.08 9.26 30.21
CA THR A 566 -17.99 8.78 29.36
C THR A 566 -16.67 9.27 29.97
N PRO A 567 -15.58 8.48 29.94
CA PRO A 567 -14.31 8.84 30.57
C PRO A 567 -13.64 10.03 29.88
N ARG A 568 -13.96 10.28 28.61
CA ARG A 568 -13.49 11.42 27.81
C ARG A 568 -14.64 11.91 26.92
N PRO A 569 -14.70 13.21 26.57
CA PRO A 569 -15.77 13.69 25.71
C PRO A 569 -15.68 13.06 24.31
N VAL A 570 -16.82 12.60 23.80
CA VAL A 570 -16.94 11.87 22.52
C VAL A 570 -17.97 12.54 21.62
N SER A 571 -17.73 12.53 20.30
CA SER A 571 -18.66 12.98 19.28
C SER A 571 -18.31 12.35 17.93
N GLU A 572 -19.25 12.31 16.99
CA GLU A 572 -19.01 11.81 15.62
C GLU A 572 -17.80 12.49 14.97
N GLN A 573 -17.71 13.82 15.06
CA GLN A 573 -16.60 14.58 14.51
C GLN A 573 -15.24 14.20 15.11
N ARG A 574 -15.18 13.86 16.40
CA ARG A 574 -13.93 13.40 17.04
C ARG A 574 -13.51 12.02 16.53
N ILE A 575 -14.48 11.14 16.29
CA ILE A 575 -14.21 9.80 15.77
C ILE A 575 -13.77 9.88 14.31
N TYR A 576 -14.44 10.68 13.47
CA TYR A 576 -14.01 10.93 12.10
C TYR A 576 -12.58 11.47 12.03
N ARG A 577 -12.22 12.45 12.88
CA ARG A 577 -10.84 12.95 12.96
C ARG A 577 -9.83 11.86 13.35
N ALA A 578 -10.20 10.95 14.24
CA ALA A 578 -9.33 9.83 14.60
C ALA A 578 -9.17 8.84 13.44
N ILE A 579 -10.24 8.56 12.69
CA ILE A 579 -10.20 7.76 11.47
C ILE A 579 -9.31 8.41 10.40
N ASP A 580 -9.46 9.71 10.17
CA ASP A 580 -8.67 10.45 9.17
C ASP A 580 -7.19 10.49 9.53
N ALA A 581 -6.85 10.66 10.82
CA ALA A 581 -5.47 10.59 11.30
C ALA A 581 -4.82 9.21 11.05
N MET A 582 -5.61 8.14 11.17
CA MET A 582 -5.11 6.80 10.82
C MET A 582 -4.89 6.68 9.31
N ARG A 583 -5.81 7.18 8.48
CA ARG A 583 -5.68 7.15 7.01
C ARG A 583 -4.45 7.92 6.55
N SER A 584 -4.17 9.11 7.10
CA SER A 584 -3.00 9.90 6.72
C SER A 584 -1.67 9.26 7.14
N SER A 585 -1.62 8.61 8.31
CA SER A 585 -0.43 7.87 8.76
C SER A 585 -0.05 6.68 7.85
N THR A 586 -1.02 6.11 7.14
CA THR A 586 -0.80 5.07 6.12
C THR A 586 -0.25 5.60 4.80
N SER A 587 -0.36 6.90 4.54
CA SER A 587 0.21 7.54 3.35
C SER A 587 1.62 8.08 3.58
N THR A 588 2.15 7.99 4.80
CA THR A 588 3.48 8.51 5.18
C THR A 588 4.49 7.42 5.53
N GLY A 589 4.13 6.14 5.37
CA GLY A 589 5.05 5.03 5.59
C GLY A 589 4.40 3.69 5.34
#